data_AF-A0A2M7IQ18-F1
#
_entry.id   AF-A0A2M7IQ18-F1
#
_cell.length_a   1.000
_cell.length_b   1.000
_cell.length_c   1.000
_cell.angle_alpha   90.00
_cell.angle_beta   90.00
_cell.angle_gamma   90.00
#
_symmetry.space_group_name_H-M   'P 1'
#
loop_
_entity.id
_entity.type
_entity.pdbx_description
1 polymer ?
#
loop_
_entity_poly.entity_id
_entity_poly.type
_entity_poly.pdbx_seq_one_letter_code
_entity_poly.pdbx_strand_id
1 'polypeptide(L)'
;MPEYLGTFMFYAPEDNFWRTWHIWGYADENGKVIAIHIGISKLLECASGEITRSDCGNELRKRAMKIADQRMAKAMEGEFNVIELNDWR
;
A
#
# COMPACT_ATOMS: atom_id res chain seq x y z
N MET A 1 9.50 1.81 12.76
CA MET A 1 9.32 3.05 11.96
C MET A 1 8.71 2.63 10.62
N PRO A 2 7.74 3.37 10.05
CA PRO A 2 7.13 2.99 8.78
C PRO A 2 8.14 3.05 7.64
N GLU A 3 8.16 2.02 6.81
CA GLU A 3 9.02 1.92 5.62
C GLU A 3 8.20 2.24 4.36
N TYR A 4 8.77 3.03 3.44
CA TYR A 4 8.11 3.31 2.16
C TYR A 4 8.17 2.08 1.24
N LEU A 5 7.00 1.55 0.88
CA LEU A 5 6.90 0.30 0.12
C LEU A 5 6.65 0.52 -1.37
N GLY A 6 6.16 1.70 -1.76
CA GLY A 6 6.04 2.07 -3.16
C GLY A 6 4.80 2.90 -3.49
N THR A 7 4.63 3.09 -4.80
CA THR A 7 3.49 3.76 -5.41
C THR A 7 2.66 2.74 -6.17
N PHE A 8 1.34 2.85 -6.10
CA PHE A 8 0.42 2.09 -6.94
C PHE A 8 -0.67 2.99 -7.49
N MET A 9 -1.22 2.62 -8.65
CA MET A 9 -2.33 3.30 -9.28
C MET A 9 -3.58 2.44 -9.17
N PHE A 10 -4.72 3.06 -8.88
CA PHE A 10 -6.01 2.41 -8.90
C PHE A 10 -7.04 3.31 -9.58
N TYR A 11 -8.02 2.68 -10.22
CA TYR A 11 -9.15 3.38 -10.80
C TYR A 11 -10.19 3.65 -9.70
N ALA A 12 -10.57 4.92 -9.52
CA ALA A 12 -11.60 5.37 -8.59
C ALA A 12 -12.92 5.57 -9.36
N PRO A 13 -13.89 4.65 -9.24
CA PRO A 13 -15.13 4.71 -10.02
C PRO A 13 -15.99 5.94 -9.71
N GLU A 14 -15.90 6.49 -8.48
CA GLU A 14 -16.68 7.65 -8.03
C GLU A 14 -16.45 8.90 -8.89
N ASP A 15 -15.23 9.07 -9.41
CA ASP A 15 -14.82 10.28 -10.15
C ASP A 15 -14.38 9.97 -11.59
N ASN A 16 -14.52 8.70 -12.02
CA ASN A 16 -14.05 8.20 -13.32
C ASN A 16 -12.57 8.57 -13.62
N PHE A 17 -11.69 8.45 -12.63
CA PHE A 17 -10.30 8.89 -12.74
C PHE A 17 -9.31 7.90 -12.11
N TRP A 18 -8.10 7.86 -12.66
CA TRP A 18 -6.99 7.08 -12.12
C TRP A 18 -6.29 7.85 -11.00
N ARG A 19 -6.20 7.25 -9.81
CA ARG A 19 -5.55 7.85 -8.64
C ARG A 19 -4.25 7.13 -8.32
N THR A 20 -3.24 7.92 -7.93
CA THR A 20 -1.91 7.44 -7.55
C THR A 20 -1.74 7.53 -6.04
N TRP A 21 -1.54 6.39 -5.37
CA TRP A 21 -1.35 6.31 -3.93
C TRP A 21 0.01 5.74 -3.57
N HIS A 22 0.52 6.19 -2.44
CA HIS A 22 1.78 5.83 -1.83
C HIS A 22 1.51 4.98 -0.59
N ILE A 23 2.28 3.90 -0.40
CA ILE A 23 2.12 2.99 0.74
C ILE A 23 3.38 3.01 1.59
N TRP A 24 3.17 3.02 2.91
CA TRP A 24 4.19 2.68 3.89
C TRP A 24 3.69 1.51 4.74
N GLY A 25 4.60 0.67 5.21
CA GLY A 25 4.28 -0.48 6.06
C GLY A 25 5.01 -0.46 7.40
N TYR A 26 4.36 -1.04 8.39
CA TYR A 26 4.97 -1.45 9.66
C TYR A 26 5.05 -2.96 9.68
N ALA A 27 6.23 -3.48 9.99
CA ALA A 27 6.43 -4.90 10.25
C ALA A 27 6.69 -5.18 11.74
N ASP A 28 6.29 -6.37 12.19
CA ASP A 28 6.73 -6.92 13.47
C ASP A 28 8.18 -7.42 13.41
N GLU A 29 8.68 -7.96 14.53
CA GLU A 29 10.04 -8.49 14.65
C GLU A 29 10.33 -9.67 13.69
N ASN A 30 9.30 -10.29 13.13
CA ASN A 30 9.40 -11.39 12.17
C ASN A 30 9.26 -10.92 10.72
N GLY A 31 9.19 -9.60 10.47
CA GLY A 31 9.02 -9.04 9.14
C GLY A 31 7.59 -9.09 8.61
N LYS A 32 6.60 -9.44 9.43
CA LYS A 32 5.19 -9.53 9.01
C LYS A 32 4.54 -8.16 9.09
N VAL A 33 3.84 -7.75 8.02
CA VAL A 33 3.11 -6.47 8.01
C VAL A 33 1.92 -6.52 8.98
N ILE A 34 1.90 -5.57 9.90
CA ILE A 34 0.87 -5.40 10.93
C ILE A 34 -0.01 -4.17 10.70
N ALA A 35 0.53 -3.13 10.05
CA ALA A 35 -0.17 -1.90 9.71
C ALA A 35 0.42 -1.24 8.46
N ILE A 36 -0.37 -0.40 7.80
CA ILE A 36 0.06 0.42 6.67
C ILE A 36 -0.40 1.86 6.82
N HIS A 37 0.25 2.75 6.10
CA HIS A 37 -0.22 4.09 5.80
C HIS A 37 -0.40 4.23 4.30
N ILE A 38 -1.39 5.01 3.88
CA ILE A 38 -1.63 5.30 2.46
C ILE A 38 -1.84 6.78 2.24
N GLY A 39 -1.31 7.35 1.16
CA GLY A 39 -1.35 8.80 0.94
C GLY A 39 -1.22 9.19 -0.53
N ILE A 40 -1.53 10.45 -0.84
CA ILE A 40 -1.45 11.01 -2.20
C ILE A 40 -0.05 11.53 -2.58
N SER A 41 0.87 11.57 -1.63
CA SER A 41 2.26 12.04 -1.80
C SER A 41 3.23 11.02 -1.25
N LYS A 42 4.52 11.10 -1.62
CA LYS A 42 5.60 10.30 -1.02
C LYS A 42 6.00 10.77 0.39
N LEU A 43 5.40 11.85 0.88
CA LEU A 43 5.62 12.36 2.22
C LEU A 43 4.68 11.66 3.21
N LEU A 44 5.26 11.03 4.25
CA LEU A 44 4.50 10.27 5.25
C LEU A 44 3.48 11.14 6.01
N GLU A 45 3.79 12.41 6.24
CA GLU A 45 2.89 13.38 6.88
C GLU A 45 1.61 13.66 6.07
N CYS A 46 1.61 13.32 4.77
CA CYS A 46 0.43 13.41 3.91
C CYS A 46 -0.37 12.10 3.86
N ALA A 47 0.00 11.08 4.64
CA ALA A 47 -0.71 9.81 4.67
C ALA A 47 -1.98 9.88 5.53
N SER A 48 -2.99 9.09 5.17
CA SER A 48 -4.33 9.04 5.76
C SER A 48 -4.40 8.35 7.13
N GLY A 49 -3.35 8.48 7.95
CA GLY A 49 -3.24 7.80 9.24
C GLY A 49 -2.91 6.30 9.15
N GLU A 50 -2.72 5.70 10.32
CA GLU A 50 -2.41 4.27 10.46
C GLU A 50 -3.64 3.41 10.19
N ILE A 51 -3.45 2.34 9.40
CA ILE A 51 -4.47 1.37 9.06
C ILE A 51 -3.95 0.00 9.46
N THR A 52 -4.50 -0.57 10.52
CA THR A 52 -4.11 -1.89 10.99
C THR A 52 -4.75 -2.99 10.14
N ARG A 53 -4.23 -4.22 10.25
CA ARG A 53 -4.78 -5.38 9.54
C ARG A 53 -6.25 -5.67 9.88
N SER A 54 -6.69 -5.38 11.11
CA SER A 54 -8.09 -5.50 11.53
C SER A 54 -9.00 -4.41 10.97
N ASP A 55 -8.44 -3.27 10.53
CA ASP A 55 -9.18 -2.08 10.10
C ASP A 55 -9.33 -1.96 8.56
N CYS A 56 -9.00 -3.03 7.84
CA CYS A 56 -9.10 -3.11 6.38
C CYS A 56 -10.57 -3.30 5.92
N GLY A 57 -11.41 -2.28 6.19
CA GLY A 57 -12.85 -2.31 5.93
C GLY A 57 -13.26 -2.13 4.46
N ASN A 58 -12.39 -1.60 3.59
CA ASN A 58 -12.70 -1.42 2.17
C ASN A 58 -11.66 -2.10 1.25
N GLU A 59 -12.05 -2.35 0.00
CA GLU A 59 -11.22 -3.07 -0.98
C GLU A 59 -9.90 -2.37 -1.29
N LEU A 60 -9.86 -1.04 -1.31
CA LEU A 60 -8.63 -0.28 -1.51
C LEU A 60 -7.60 -0.56 -0.40
N ARG A 61 -8.04 -0.53 0.87
CA ARG A 61 -7.19 -0.83 2.04
C ARG A 61 -6.71 -2.27 2.02
N LYS A 62 -7.58 -3.23 1.69
CA LYS A 62 -7.20 -4.65 1.55
C LYS A 62 -6.14 -4.84 0.45
N ARG A 63 -6.30 -4.18 -0.70
CA ARG A 63 -5.32 -4.22 -1.80
C ARG A 63 -3.99 -3.60 -1.39
N ALA A 64 -4.01 -2.43 -0.74
CA ALA A 64 -2.80 -1.79 -0.23
C ALA A 64 -2.07 -2.67 0.80
N MET A 65 -2.80 -3.32 1.71
CA MET A 65 -2.24 -4.26 2.67
C MET A 65 -1.59 -5.47 1.99
N LYS A 66 -2.25 -6.03 0.96
CA LYS A 66 -1.68 -7.13 0.17
C LYS A 66 -0.41 -6.71 -0.58
N ILE A 67 -0.38 -5.52 -1.17
CA ILE A 67 0.82 -4.97 -1.81
C ILE A 67 1.93 -4.80 -0.76
N ALA A 68 1.59 -4.32 0.43
CA ALA A 68 2.56 -4.18 1.52
C ALA A 68 3.14 -5.54 1.94
N ASP A 69 2.29 -6.54 2.19
CA ASP A 69 2.69 -7.92 2.49
C ASP A 69 3.64 -8.45 1.40
N GLN A 70 3.32 -8.24 0.11
CA GLN A 70 4.16 -8.68 -1.01
C GLN A 70 5.50 -7.94 -1.08
N ARG A 71 5.51 -6.63 -0.85
CA ARG A 71 6.71 -5.80 -0.97
C ARG A 71 7.68 -6.01 0.19
N MET A 72 7.17 -6.13 1.42
CA MET A 72 8.02 -6.42 2.58
C MET A 72 8.53 -7.86 2.54
N ALA A 73 7.74 -8.82 2.05
CA ALA A 73 8.25 -10.18 1.79
C ALA A 73 9.30 -10.21 0.65
N LYS A 74 9.18 -9.31 -0.34
CA LYS A 74 10.11 -9.17 -1.47
C LYS A 74 11.25 -8.17 -1.25
N ALA A 75 11.36 -7.54 -0.08
CA ALA A 75 12.51 -6.67 0.23
C ALA A 75 13.85 -7.45 0.24
N MET A 76 13.83 -8.77 -0.01
CA MET A 76 14.99 -9.59 -0.36
C MET A 76 15.47 -9.48 -1.83
N GLU A 77 14.69 -8.90 -2.76
CA GLU A 77 15.06 -8.79 -4.18
C GLU A 77 14.65 -7.42 -4.77
N GLY A 78 15.63 -6.53 -4.89
CA GLY A 78 15.44 -5.10 -5.18
C GLY A 78 14.99 -4.74 -6.59
N GLU A 79 13.70 -4.85 -6.90
CA GLU A 79 13.10 -4.21 -8.08
C GLU A 79 11.78 -3.45 -7.82
N PHE A 80 11.75 -2.21 -8.31
CA PHE A 80 10.61 -1.30 -8.28
C PHE A 80 9.67 -1.57 -9.47
N ASN A 81 8.58 -2.30 -9.26
CA ASN A 81 7.54 -2.48 -10.29
C ASN A 81 6.24 -1.71 -9.97
N VAL A 82 5.84 -0.78 -10.85
CA VAL A 82 4.51 -0.17 -10.79
C VAL A 82 3.48 -1.29 -10.96
N ILE A 83 2.61 -1.49 -9.97
CA ILE A 83 1.55 -2.51 -10.04
C ILE A 83 0.31 -1.83 -10.62
N GLU A 84 0.04 -2.09 -11.90
CA GLU A 84 -1.25 -1.76 -12.50
C GLU A 84 -2.31 -2.78 -12.04
N LEU A 85 -3.33 -2.32 -11.32
CA LEU A 85 -4.40 -3.16 -10.78
C LEU A 85 -5.43 -3.63 -11.84
N ASN A 86 -5.12 -3.50 -13.13
CA ASN A 86 -6.07 -3.78 -14.23
C ASN A 86 -6.21 -5.25 -14.60
N ASP A 87 -5.34 -6.14 -14.14
CA ASP A 87 -5.31 -7.54 -14.61
C ASP A 87 -6.08 -8.55 -13.75
N TRP A 88 -6.98 -8.08 -12.88
CA TRP A 88 -7.74 -8.96 -11.97
C TRP A 88 -9.20 -9.02 -12.41
N ARG A 89 -9.46 -9.80 -13.46
CA ARG A 89 -10.79 -10.31 -13.81
C ARG A 89 -10.99 -11.72 -13.27
#